data_AF-A0A435U2X5-F1
#
_entry.id   AF-A0A435U2X5-F1
#
_cell.length_a   1.000
_cell.length_b   1.000
_cell.length_c   1.000
_cell.angle_alpha   90.00
_cell.angle_beta   90.00
_cell.angle_gamma   90.00
#
_symmetry.space_group_name_H-M   'P 1'
#
loop_
_entity.id
_entity.type
_entity.pdbx_description
1 polymer ?
#
loop_
_entity_poly.entity_id
_entity_poly.type
_entity_poly.pdbx_seq_one_letter_code
_entity_poly.pdbx_strand_id
1 'polypeptide(L)'
;PTLVRNAFGSISPDEKSFIPEMELHKVVTAARWHVAIYVGAIGLALYLWSFLPLVLIGLPRLYGSWHMVLTGLLQHIGLADNVTDHRLNTRTVYMNPISRFIYWNMNYHVEHHMFPMVPYHALPRLHELIKHDLPEPNPSMWHAYREVWPVLLKQLQYEDYFLKRELPPTARPYRDEFHALTVPAAAE
;
A
#
# COMPACT_ATOMS: atom_id res chain seq x y z
N PRO A 1 8.63 12.00 -16.39
CA PRO A 1 7.64 11.73 -15.31
C PRO A 1 6.33 11.20 -15.88
N THR A 2 5.81 10.08 -15.35
CA THR A 2 4.57 9.42 -15.82
C THR A 2 3.40 10.39 -15.98
N LEU A 3 3.18 11.27 -14.99
CA LEU A 3 2.09 12.24 -15.01
C LEU A 3 2.11 13.15 -16.25
N VAL A 4 3.27 13.71 -16.60
CA VAL A 4 3.41 14.62 -17.74
C VAL A 4 3.24 13.85 -19.05
N ARG A 5 3.87 12.67 -19.15
CA ARG A 5 3.74 11.79 -20.32
C ARG A 5 2.26 11.44 -20.59
N ASN A 6 1.54 11.04 -19.54
CA ASN A 6 0.13 10.68 -19.63
C ASN A 6 -0.75 11.90 -19.97
N ALA A 7 -0.41 13.11 -19.51
CA ALA A 7 -1.12 14.33 -19.88
C ALA A 7 -1.02 14.66 -21.39
N PHE A 8 0.10 14.29 -22.02
CA PHE A 8 0.29 14.35 -23.48
C PHE A 8 -0.36 13.20 -24.24
N GLY A 9 -1.06 12.27 -23.56
CA GLY A 9 -1.73 11.14 -24.18
C GLY A 9 -0.84 9.93 -24.45
N SER A 10 0.42 9.94 -23.98
CA SER A 10 1.33 8.82 -24.12
C SER A 10 1.23 7.91 -22.89
N ILE A 11 0.66 6.72 -23.08
CA ILE A 11 0.49 5.69 -22.03
C ILE A 11 1.45 4.54 -22.36
N SER A 12 2.27 4.10 -21.40
CA SER A 12 3.29 3.07 -21.64
C SER A 12 2.68 1.68 -21.82
N PRO A 13 3.41 0.74 -22.45
CA PRO A 13 2.96 -0.65 -22.59
C PRO A 13 2.58 -1.29 -21.24
N ASP A 14 3.39 -1.06 -20.20
CA ASP A 14 3.12 -1.57 -18.86
C ASP A 14 1.78 -1.06 -18.31
N GLU A 15 1.48 0.23 -18.48
CA GLU A 15 0.21 0.80 -18.04
C GLU A 15 -0.98 0.20 -18.81
N LYS A 16 -0.81 -0.05 -20.11
CA LYS A 16 -1.84 -0.70 -20.94
C LYS A 16 -2.07 -2.17 -20.56
N SER A 17 -1.14 -2.80 -19.84
CA SER A 17 -1.29 -4.20 -19.41
C SER A 17 -2.34 -4.38 -18.32
N PHE A 18 -2.63 -3.34 -17.53
CA PHE A 18 -3.58 -3.41 -16.42
C PHE A 18 -4.69 -2.34 -16.46
N ILE A 19 -4.66 -1.38 -17.41
CA ILE A 19 -5.72 -0.40 -17.60
C ILE A 19 -6.60 -0.82 -18.78
N PRO A 20 -7.91 -1.04 -18.60
CA PRO A 20 -8.82 -1.36 -19.70
C PRO A 20 -8.76 -0.32 -20.82
N GLU A 21 -8.80 -0.76 -22.08
CA GLU A 21 -8.66 0.14 -23.24
C GLU A 21 -9.71 1.26 -23.23
N MET A 22 -10.95 0.93 -22.85
CA MET A 22 -12.05 1.89 -22.73
C MET A 22 -11.81 2.97 -21.67
N GLU A 23 -10.90 2.75 -20.71
CA GLU A 23 -10.60 3.65 -19.59
C GLU A 23 -9.37 4.54 -19.83
N LEU A 24 -8.59 4.28 -20.89
CA LEU A 24 -7.35 5.02 -21.18
C LEU A 24 -7.56 6.54 -21.31
N HIS A 25 -8.70 6.96 -21.86
CA HIS A 25 -9.04 8.38 -21.98
C HIS A 25 -9.17 9.07 -20.61
N LYS A 26 -9.64 8.36 -19.58
CA LYS A 26 -9.77 8.91 -18.22
C LYS A 26 -8.40 9.16 -17.60
N VAL A 27 -7.41 8.30 -17.88
CA VAL A 27 -6.02 8.48 -17.44
C VAL A 27 -5.46 9.79 -17.98
N VAL A 28 -5.64 10.04 -19.28
CA VAL A 28 -5.15 11.26 -19.93
C VAL A 28 -5.86 12.50 -19.38
N THR A 29 -7.19 12.46 -19.25
CA THR A 29 -7.96 13.60 -18.72
C THR A 29 -7.59 13.89 -17.27
N ALA A 30 -7.45 12.87 -16.41
CA ALA A 30 -7.03 13.03 -15.02
C ALA A 30 -5.60 13.60 -14.91
N ALA A 31 -4.70 13.15 -15.78
CA ALA A 31 -3.33 13.65 -15.83
C ALA A 31 -3.27 15.14 -16.26
N ARG A 32 -4.07 15.53 -17.25
CA ARG A 32 -4.19 16.93 -17.69
C ARG A 32 -4.70 17.84 -16.58
N TRP A 33 -5.75 17.43 -15.86
CA TRP A 33 -6.25 18.19 -14.72
C TRP A 33 -5.21 18.34 -13.61
N HIS A 34 -4.50 17.26 -13.28
CA HIS A 34 -3.40 17.33 -12.31
C HIS A 34 -2.30 18.32 -12.73
N VAL A 35 -1.85 18.26 -13.98
CA VAL A 35 -0.85 19.20 -14.51
C VAL A 35 -1.37 20.63 -14.49
N ALA A 36 -2.63 20.85 -14.88
CA ALA A 36 -3.26 22.17 -14.86
C ALA A 36 -3.32 22.74 -13.44
N ILE A 37 -3.66 21.93 -12.43
CA ILE A 37 -3.66 22.34 -11.02
C ILE A 37 -2.25 22.75 -10.58
N TYR A 38 -1.21 21.99 -10.91
CA TYR A 38 0.17 22.34 -10.55
C TYR A 38 0.67 23.59 -11.26
N VAL A 39 0.40 23.73 -12.56
CA VAL A 39 0.74 24.96 -13.31
C VAL A 39 -0.01 26.16 -12.73
N GLY A 40 -1.29 25.99 -12.39
CA GLY A 40 -2.11 27.02 -11.75
C GLY A 40 -1.57 27.43 -10.37
N ALA A 41 -1.17 26.47 -9.53
CA ALA A 41 -0.58 26.75 -8.23
C ALA A 41 0.77 27.51 -8.35
N ILE A 42 1.62 27.12 -9.30
CA ILE A 42 2.88 27.82 -9.61
C ILE A 42 2.59 29.23 -10.12
N GLY A 43 1.67 29.39 -11.08
CA GLY A 43 1.28 30.69 -11.62
C GLY A 43 0.73 31.61 -10.53
N LEU A 44 -0.11 31.09 -9.63
CA LEU A 44 -0.66 31.84 -8.51
C LEU A 44 0.43 32.24 -7.50
N ALA A 45 1.39 31.35 -7.22
CA ALA A 45 2.50 31.66 -6.34
C ALA A 45 3.37 32.80 -6.88
N LEU A 46 3.63 32.79 -8.20
CA LEU A 46 4.37 33.86 -8.88
C LEU A 46 3.58 35.16 -8.89
N TYR A 47 2.28 35.11 -9.21
CA TYR A 47 1.39 36.28 -9.25
C TYR A 47 1.26 36.97 -7.88
N LEU A 48 1.09 36.18 -6.82
CA LEU A 48 0.99 36.68 -5.45
C LEU A 48 2.34 36.96 -4.80
N TRP A 49 3.45 36.63 -5.48
CA TRP A 49 4.81 36.67 -4.94
C TRP A 49 4.92 35.97 -3.57
N SER A 50 4.29 34.79 -3.47
CA SER A 50 4.13 34.05 -2.22
C SER A 50 4.22 32.56 -2.46
N PHE A 51 4.92 31.85 -1.57
CA PHE A 51 4.99 30.37 -1.60
C PHE A 51 3.71 29.70 -1.11
N LEU A 52 2.76 30.45 -0.56
CA LEU A 52 1.57 29.88 0.10
C LEU A 52 0.77 28.92 -0.82
N PRO A 53 0.51 29.22 -2.10
CA PRO A 53 -0.18 28.27 -2.99
C PRO A 53 0.56 26.93 -3.12
N LEU A 54 1.90 26.94 -3.16
CA LEU A 54 2.70 25.71 -3.25
C LEU A 54 2.74 24.94 -1.92
N VAL A 55 2.75 25.65 -0.79
CA VAL A 55 2.66 25.03 0.53
C VAL A 55 1.32 24.32 0.71
N LEU A 56 0.24 24.82 0.09
CA LEU A 56 -1.08 24.20 0.15
C LEU A 56 -1.30 23.12 -0.94
N ILE A 57 -0.64 23.25 -2.10
CA ILE A 57 -0.86 22.39 -3.27
C ILE A 57 0.47 21.80 -3.74
N GLY A 58 0.56 20.47 -3.72
CA GLY A 58 1.72 19.71 -4.20
C GLY A 58 2.76 19.45 -3.11
N LEU A 59 3.31 20.48 -2.45
CA LEU A 59 4.34 20.30 -1.42
C LEU A 59 3.89 19.47 -0.19
N PRO A 60 2.62 19.50 0.28
CA PRO A 60 2.18 18.64 1.38
C PRO A 60 2.50 17.16 1.18
N ARG A 61 2.51 16.68 -0.07
CA ARG A 61 2.89 15.29 -0.35
C ARG A 61 4.37 15.05 -0.08
N LEU A 62 5.25 16.01 -0.33
CA LEU A 62 6.69 15.84 -0.13
C LEU A 62 7.05 15.80 1.36
N TYR A 63 6.57 16.75 2.16
CA TYR A 63 6.91 16.83 3.58
C TYR A 63 5.93 16.12 4.52
N GLY A 64 4.73 15.75 4.03
CA GLY A 64 3.69 15.12 4.86
C GLY A 64 3.57 13.61 4.67
N SER A 65 4.01 13.06 3.53
CA SER A 65 3.84 11.62 3.25
C SER A 65 4.94 10.72 3.83
N TRP A 66 6.03 11.28 4.38
CA TRP A 66 7.18 10.49 4.82
C TRP A 66 6.79 9.41 5.85
N HIS A 67 5.89 9.71 6.78
CA HIS A 67 5.47 8.74 7.81
C HIS A 67 4.61 7.64 7.20
N MET A 68 3.70 7.97 6.28
CA MET A 68 2.94 7.00 5.50
C MET A 68 3.86 6.09 4.66
N VAL A 69 4.91 6.63 4.06
CA VAL A 69 5.89 5.84 3.30
C VAL A 69 6.67 4.92 4.25
N LEU A 70 7.12 5.45 5.39
CA LEU A 70 7.82 4.71 6.42
C LEU A 70 6.97 3.54 6.96
N THR A 71 5.73 3.79 7.35
CA THR A 71 4.89 2.74 7.95
C THR A 71 4.19 1.87 6.92
N GLY A 72 3.66 2.45 5.84
CA GLY A 72 2.82 1.75 4.86
C GLY A 72 3.59 0.77 3.99
N LEU A 73 4.75 1.17 3.47
CA LEU A 73 5.58 0.26 2.69
C LEU A 73 6.10 -0.91 3.53
N LEU A 74 6.45 -0.64 4.78
CA LEU A 74 6.93 -1.65 5.73
C LEU A 74 5.94 -2.81 5.90
N GLN A 75 4.63 -2.57 5.73
CA GLN A 75 3.62 -3.60 5.90
C GLN A 75 3.55 -4.64 4.79
N HIS A 76 4.13 -4.37 3.62
CA HIS A 76 4.02 -5.23 2.44
C HIS A 76 5.37 -5.63 1.86
N ILE A 77 6.36 -4.74 1.86
CA ILE A 77 7.64 -4.99 1.18
C ILE A 77 8.24 -6.32 1.62
N GLY A 78 8.69 -7.11 0.66
CA GLY A 78 9.38 -8.37 0.89
C GLY A 78 8.48 -9.52 1.35
N LEU A 79 7.15 -9.36 1.31
CA LEU A 79 6.20 -10.48 1.45
C LEU A 79 5.77 -10.99 0.07
N ALA A 80 4.94 -12.02 0.04
CA ALA A 80 4.46 -12.60 -1.20
C ALA A 80 3.46 -11.67 -1.91
N ASP A 81 3.68 -11.37 -3.19
CA ASP A 81 2.81 -10.44 -3.95
C ASP A 81 1.57 -11.12 -4.56
N ASN A 82 1.64 -12.41 -4.90
CA ASN A 82 0.61 -13.15 -5.65
C ASN A 82 -0.04 -14.27 -4.81
N VAL A 83 -0.48 -13.95 -3.60
CA VAL A 83 -1.21 -14.88 -2.72
C VAL A 83 -2.52 -14.26 -2.26
N THR A 84 -3.58 -15.06 -2.22
CA THR A 84 -4.93 -14.63 -1.82
C THR A 84 -5.08 -14.48 -0.32
N ASP A 85 -4.26 -15.17 0.47
CA ASP A 85 -4.27 -15.05 1.93
C ASP A 85 -3.49 -13.81 2.37
N HIS A 86 -4.22 -12.81 2.86
CA HIS A 86 -3.64 -11.54 3.32
C HIS A 86 -2.64 -11.71 4.45
N ARG A 87 -2.73 -12.78 5.25
CA ARG A 87 -1.77 -13.08 6.31
C ARG A 87 -0.37 -13.36 5.76
N LEU A 88 -0.24 -13.70 4.48
CA LEU A 88 1.02 -14.03 3.82
C LEU A 88 1.59 -12.86 2.99
N ASN A 89 0.76 -11.89 2.62
CA ASN A 89 1.14 -10.72 1.81
C ASN A 89 1.21 -9.41 2.60
N THR A 90 0.79 -9.42 3.88
CA THR A 90 0.87 -8.30 4.80
C THR A 90 1.46 -8.71 6.15
N ARG A 91 1.88 -7.75 6.96
CA ARG A 91 2.37 -7.98 8.32
C ARG A 91 1.79 -7.00 9.32
N THR A 92 1.77 -7.42 10.58
CA THR A 92 1.51 -6.55 11.72
C THR A 92 2.83 -6.18 12.37
N VAL A 93 3.02 -4.89 12.65
CA VAL A 93 4.24 -4.36 13.27
C VAL A 93 3.83 -3.62 14.53
N TYR A 94 4.40 -3.98 15.68
CA TYR A 94 4.22 -3.16 16.87
C TYR A 94 5.01 -1.86 16.74
N MET A 95 4.33 -0.75 17.01
CA MET A 95 4.86 0.60 16.88
C MET A 95 4.73 1.36 18.19
N ASN A 96 5.60 2.35 18.38
CA ASN A 96 5.51 3.25 19.51
C ASN A 96 4.20 4.08 19.46
N PRO A 97 3.75 4.66 20.60
CA PRO A 97 2.48 5.39 20.67
C PRO A 97 2.36 6.56 19.67
N ILE A 98 3.46 7.25 19.35
CA ILE A 98 3.46 8.36 18.39
C ILE A 98 3.15 7.86 16.99
N SER A 99 3.87 6.83 16.53
CA SER A 99 3.62 6.21 15.23
C SER A 99 2.22 5.60 15.15
N ARG A 100 1.73 4.96 16.23
CA ARG A 100 0.36 4.44 16.29
C ARG A 100 -0.69 5.53 16.20
N PHE A 101 -0.45 6.69 16.81
CA PHE A 101 -1.34 7.83 16.72
C PHE A 101 -1.37 8.42 15.31
N ILE A 102 -0.20 8.72 14.72
CA ILE A 102 -0.12 9.30 13.37
C ILE A 102 -0.69 8.34 12.32
N TYR A 103 -0.40 7.05 12.47
CA TYR A 103 -0.84 6.00 11.54
C TYR A 103 -2.19 5.39 11.92
N TRP A 104 -2.93 5.98 12.86
CA TRP A 104 -4.26 5.53 13.28
C TRP A 104 -4.34 4.03 13.58
N ASN A 105 -3.40 3.43 14.29
CA ASN A 105 -3.34 1.98 14.54
C ASN A 105 -3.34 1.09 13.26
N MET A 106 -3.07 1.63 12.06
CA MET A 106 -2.87 0.84 10.83
C MET A 106 -1.59 0.00 10.87
N ASN A 107 -0.89 0.01 12.01
CA ASN A 107 0.18 -0.94 12.28
C ASN A 107 -0.34 -2.38 12.44
N TYR A 108 -1.63 -2.55 12.75
CA TYR A 108 -2.40 -3.79 12.69
C TYR A 108 -2.93 -3.99 11.26
N HIS A 109 -2.01 -4.24 10.34
CA HIS A 109 -2.30 -4.19 8.90
C HIS A 109 -2.89 -5.50 8.38
N VAL A 110 -2.46 -6.65 8.91
CA VAL A 110 -3.07 -7.95 8.55
C VAL A 110 -4.54 -7.95 8.92
N GLU A 111 -4.86 -7.43 10.11
CA GLU A 111 -6.21 -7.29 10.63
C GLU A 111 -7.06 -6.39 9.73
N HIS A 112 -6.49 -5.25 9.28
CA HIS A 112 -7.16 -4.35 8.35
C HIS A 112 -7.46 -5.03 7.01
N HIS A 113 -6.53 -5.79 6.45
CA HIS A 113 -6.77 -6.51 5.18
C HIS A 113 -7.78 -7.65 5.32
N MET A 114 -7.75 -8.39 6.43
CA MET A 114 -8.73 -9.46 6.69
C MET A 114 -10.13 -8.89 6.98
N PHE A 115 -10.22 -7.74 7.66
CA PHE A 115 -11.48 -7.14 8.09
C PHE A 115 -11.51 -5.62 7.84
N PRO A 116 -11.54 -5.16 6.57
CA PRO A 116 -11.38 -3.75 6.22
C PRO A 116 -12.51 -2.85 6.71
N MET A 117 -13.66 -3.44 7.08
CA MET A 117 -14.80 -2.73 7.65
C MET A 117 -14.65 -2.41 9.14
N VAL A 118 -13.63 -2.98 9.82
CA VAL A 118 -13.38 -2.68 11.24
C VAL A 118 -12.65 -1.34 11.35
N PRO A 119 -13.19 -0.37 12.13
CA PRO A 119 -12.57 0.93 12.24
C PRO A 119 -11.24 0.84 12.98
N TYR A 120 -10.33 1.73 12.60
CA TYR A 120 -8.93 1.70 13.00
C TYR A 120 -8.71 1.71 14.53
N HIS A 121 -9.60 2.34 15.30
CA HIS A 121 -9.53 2.38 16.77
C HIS A 121 -9.88 1.03 17.42
N ALA A 122 -10.57 0.13 16.71
CA ALA A 122 -10.96 -1.19 17.18
C ALA A 122 -9.97 -2.29 16.75
N LEU A 123 -9.02 -1.99 15.86
CA LEU A 123 -8.02 -2.97 15.41
C LEU A 123 -7.16 -3.57 16.52
N PRO A 124 -6.74 -2.84 17.57
CA PRO A 124 -6.04 -3.47 18.69
C PRO A 124 -6.88 -4.56 19.37
N ARG A 125 -8.21 -4.36 19.47
CA ARG A 125 -9.11 -5.38 20.03
C ARG A 125 -9.28 -6.55 19.08
N LEU A 126 -9.41 -6.29 17.77
CA LEU A 126 -9.48 -7.35 16.76
C LEU A 126 -8.20 -8.19 16.77
N HIS A 127 -7.04 -7.55 16.85
CA HIS A 127 -5.75 -8.22 16.96
C HIS A 127 -5.77 -9.26 18.09
N GLU A 128 -6.13 -8.87 19.30
CA GLU A 128 -6.20 -9.83 20.42
C GLU A 128 -7.17 -11.00 20.17
N LEU A 129 -8.29 -10.75 19.48
CA LEU A 129 -9.27 -11.79 19.18
C LEU A 129 -8.77 -12.81 18.16
N ILE A 130 -7.99 -12.38 17.17
CA ILE A 130 -7.58 -13.23 16.04
C ILE A 130 -6.08 -13.56 16.03
N LYS A 131 -5.27 -13.04 16.97
CA LYS A 131 -3.82 -13.22 17.01
C LYS A 131 -3.37 -14.68 16.89
N HIS A 132 -4.18 -15.60 17.44
CA HIS A 132 -3.94 -17.04 17.35
C HIS A 132 -4.02 -17.62 15.93
N ASP A 133 -4.51 -16.85 14.96
CA ASP A 133 -4.70 -17.21 13.55
C ASP A 133 -3.76 -16.39 12.62
N LEU A 134 -2.89 -15.55 13.19
CA LEU A 134 -1.99 -14.66 12.45
C LEU A 134 -0.52 -15.08 12.59
N PRO A 135 0.35 -14.75 11.61
CA PRO A 135 1.80 -14.84 11.80
C PRO A 135 2.27 -13.97 12.97
N GLU A 136 3.41 -14.35 13.56
CA GLU A 136 3.98 -13.57 14.66
C GLU A 136 4.29 -12.12 14.21
N PRO A 137 3.74 -11.10 14.91
CA PRO A 137 3.99 -9.71 14.59
C PRO A 137 5.46 -9.33 14.77
N ASN A 138 5.93 -8.38 13.97
CA ASN A 138 7.25 -7.80 14.22
C ASN A 138 7.20 -6.96 15.51
N PRO A 139 8.14 -7.17 16.47
CA PRO A 139 8.09 -6.52 17.78
C PRO A 139 8.42 -5.02 17.73
N SER A 140 8.99 -4.54 16.63
CA SER A 140 9.26 -3.12 16.40
C SER A 140 9.42 -2.83 14.90
N MET A 141 9.33 -1.55 14.53
CA MET A 141 9.67 -1.10 13.17
C MET A 141 11.11 -1.47 12.79
N TRP A 142 12.06 -1.34 13.72
CA TRP A 142 13.46 -1.69 13.47
C TRP A 142 13.63 -3.16 13.11
N HIS A 143 12.94 -4.04 13.84
CA HIS A 143 12.93 -5.47 13.54
C HIS A 143 12.38 -5.75 12.13
N ALA A 144 11.25 -5.14 11.79
CA ALA A 144 10.66 -5.28 10.46
C ALA A 144 11.59 -4.76 9.34
N TYR A 145 12.26 -3.62 9.55
CA TYR A 145 13.22 -3.09 8.56
C TYR A 145 14.46 -3.96 8.40
N ARG A 146 14.95 -4.58 9.47
CA ARG A 146 16.07 -5.55 9.38
C ARG A 146 15.71 -6.77 8.55
N GLU A 147 14.45 -7.21 8.56
CA GLU A 147 13.97 -8.27 7.68
C GLU A 147 13.81 -7.80 6.24
N VAL A 148 13.26 -6.59 6.04
CA VAL A 148 12.95 -6.04 4.72
C VAL A 148 14.20 -5.75 3.90
N TRP A 149 15.23 -5.17 4.51
CA TRP A 149 16.38 -4.66 3.74
C TRP A 149 17.12 -5.72 2.90
N PRO A 150 17.48 -6.90 3.45
CA PRO A 150 18.13 -7.95 2.65
C PRO A 150 17.23 -8.49 1.53
N VAL A 151 15.92 -8.56 1.77
CA VAL A 151 14.94 -9.06 0.80
C VAL A 151 14.81 -8.07 -0.35
N LEU A 152 14.67 -6.79 -0.04
CA LEU A 152 14.58 -5.73 -1.03
C LEU A 152 15.84 -5.70 -1.92
N LEU A 153 17.04 -5.87 -1.35
CA LEU A 153 18.27 -5.92 -2.13
C LEU A 153 18.27 -7.07 -3.15
N LYS A 154 17.76 -8.25 -2.78
CA LYS A 154 17.60 -9.39 -3.70
C LYS A 154 16.53 -9.15 -4.76
N GLN A 155 15.39 -8.59 -4.37
CA GLN A 155 14.32 -8.23 -5.29
C GLN A 155 14.77 -7.19 -6.33
N LEU A 156 15.60 -6.22 -5.92
CA LEU A 156 16.23 -5.25 -6.83
C LEU A 156 17.23 -5.91 -7.81
N GLN A 157 17.71 -7.11 -7.52
CA GLN A 157 18.53 -7.93 -8.40
C GLN A 157 17.67 -8.87 -9.28
N TYR A 158 16.35 -8.67 -9.33
CA TYR A 158 15.37 -9.49 -10.05
C TYR A 158 15.34 -10.96 -9.61
N GLU A 159 15.70 -11.23 -8.36
CA GLU A 159 15.47 -12.53 -7.75
C GLU A 159 13.99 -12.66 -7.33
N ASP A 160 13.35 -13.78 -7.66
CA ASP A 160 12.02 -14.14 -7.14
C ASP A 160 12.16 -14.59 -5.68
N TYR A 161 12.38 -13.61 -4.81
CA TYR A 161 12.64 -13.81 -3.39
C TYR A 161 11.66 -12.99 -2.54
N PHE A 162 11.05 -13.67 -1.57
CA PHE A 162 10.19 -13.06 -0.56
C PHE A 162 10.33 -13.80 0.78
N LEU A 163 10.02 -13.11 1.87
CA LEU A 163 9.92 -13.68 3.20
C LEU A 163 8.67 -14.54 3.29
N LYS A 164 8.86 -15.83 3.54
CA LYS A 164 7.77 -16.74 3.85
C LYS A 164 7.35 -16.54 5.30
N ARG A 165 6.11 -16.11 5.51
CA ARG A 165 5.48 -16.08 6.83
C ARG A 165 4.88 -17.45 7.13
N GLU A 166 5.16 -17.96 8.32
CA GLU A 166 4.54 -19.19 8.80
C GLU A 166 3.27 -18.82 9.57
N LEU A 167 2.18 -19.52 9.24
CA LEU A 167 0.95 -19.44 10.01
C LEU A 167 1.06 -20.37 11.23
N PRO A 168 0.49 -19.98 12.37
CA PRO A 168 0.48 -20.86 13.54
C PRO A 168 -0.30 -22.15 13.22
N PRO A 169 -0.01 -23.28 13.89
CA PRO A 169 -0.73 -24.54 13.68
C PRO A 169 -2.24 -24.45 13.95
N THR A 170 -2.65 -23.45 14.73
CA THR A 170 -4.04 -23.12 15.03
C THR A 170 -4.75 -22.38 13.90
N ALA A 171 -4.02 -21.96 12.86
CA ALA A 171 -4.57 -21.16 11.80
C ALA A 171 -5.58 -21.94 10.95
N ARG A 172 -6.76 -21.35 10.75
CA ARG A 172 -7.81 -21.92 9.90
C ARG A 172 -7.78 -21.24 8.52
N PRO A 173 -8.16 -21.94 7.45
CA PRO A 173 -8.37 -21.29 6.16
C PRO A 173 -9.48 -20.24 6.28
N TYR A 174 -9.28 -19.10 5.62
CA TYR A 174 -10.26 -18.01 5.66
C TYR A 174 -11.48 -18.39 4.82
N ARG A 175 -12.62 -18.62 5.50
CA ARG A 175 -13.87 -19.10 4.90
C ARG A 175 -13.67 -20.45 4.18
N ASP A 176 -13.44 -21.51 4.95
CA ASP A 176 -13.31 -22.92 4.50
C ASP A 176 -14.32 -23.31 3.39
N GLU A 177 -15.56 -22.83 3.51
CA GLU A 177 -16.63 -23.06 2.52
C GLU A 177 -16.27 -22.65 1.09
N PHE A 178 -15.40 -21.66 0.88
CA PHE A 178 -14.97 -21.24 -0.47
C PHE A 178 -13.74 -22.00 -0.97
N HIS A 179 -12.96 -22.62 -0.07
CA HIS A 179 -11.78 -23.40 -0.43
C HIS A 179 -12.12 -24.77 -1.03
N ALA A 180 -13.32 -25.30 -0.74
CA ALA A 180 -13.85 -26.52 -1.32
C ALA A 180 -14.70 -26.30 -2.58
N LEU A 181 -14.91 -25.05 -3.01
CA LEU A 181 -15.69 -24.75 -4.21
C LEU A 181 -14.87 -25.07 -5.46
N THR A 182 -15.37 -25.98 -6.29
CA THR A 182 -14.88 -26.16 -7.65
C THR A 182 -15.34 -24.97 -8.48
N VAL A 183 -14.50 -23.95 -8.62
CA VAL A 183 -14.78 -22.82 -9.50
C VAL A 183 -14.60 -23.31 -10.94
N PRO A 184 -15.63 -23.29 -11.80
CA PRO A 184 -15.45 -23.59 -13.22
C PRO A 184 -14.41 -22.61 -13.78
N ALA A 185 -13.50 -23.09 -14.63
CA ALA A 185 -12.58 -22.20 -15.33
C ALA A 185 -13.37 -21.07 -15.99
N ALA A 186 -12.98 -19.82 -15.72
CA ALA A 186 -13.60 -18.67 -16.36
C ALA A 186 -13.51 -18.87 -17.88
N ALA A 187 -14.64 -18.75 -18.57
CA ALA A 187 -14.65 -18.80 -20.03
C ALA A 187 -13.77 -17.66 -20.55
N GLU A 188 -12.72 -18.02 -21.30
CA GLU A 188 -11.82 -17.10 -21.99
C GLU A 188 -12.54 -16.19 -22.98
#